data_AF-A0A496Q5Q8-F1
#
_entry.id   AF-A0A496Q5Q8-F1
#
_cell.length_a   1.000
_cell.length_b   1.000
_cell.length_c   1.000
_cell.angle_alpha   90.00
_cell.angle_beta   90.00
_cell.angle_gamma   90.00
#
_symmetry.space_group_name_H-M   'P 1'
#
loop_
_entity.id
_entity.type
_entity.pdbx_description
1 polymer ?
#
loop_
_entity_poly.entity_id
_entity_poly.type
_entity_poly.pdbx_seq_one_letter_code
_entity_poly.pdbx_strand_id
1 'polypeptide(L)'
;MSLDLYLYCKKTPSKSAIEKVILPLGFRIEETKGRGRPWYFWFEEKDLASVRGCWLYWYKCEAGEEAPRGTKTIFVATTHAGRSYEDLDMQNHVIRQLKKKFGGSVYDPQEGRYGYLQNDIPKLTYPEKRCGFVYLNTRQLIWRIATLPQDVSIEAEKTTRFLEEHGLPWFPSEIIQNNVLLPFLVSSLESFLRDFFVAFVDSHPDLLERIYERQGKLEYAALRDLLEGKVSLAEHEANNYSFQNLESANVAFQRYIGVNLF
;
A
#
# COMPACT_ATOMS: atom_id res chain seq x y z
N MET A 1 -9.31 -4.62 9.63
CA MET A 1 -9.93 -5.96 9.74
C MET A 1 -8.93 -6.99 9.21
N SER A 2 -8.66 -8.05 9.97
CA SER A 2 -7.86 -9.21 9.51
C SER A 2 -8.75 -10.25 8.84
N LEU A 3 -8.16 -11.01 7.92
CA LEU A 3 -8.74 -12.19 7.31
C LEU A 3 -7.83 -13.36 7.67
N ASP A 4 -8.34 -14.28 8.45
CA ASP A 4 -7.58 -15.38 9.04
C ASP A 4 -7.94 -16.70 8.37
N LEU A 5 -6.98 -17.63 8.30
CA LEU A 5 -7.21 -18.97 7.80
C LEU A 5 -6.54 -19.97 8.73
N TYR A 6 -7.33 -20.87 9.31
CA TYR A 6 -6.86 -21.77 10.35
C TYR A 6 -6.61 -23.16 9.77
N LEU A 7 -5.52 -23.80 10.20
CA LEU A 7 -5.27 -25.21 9.98
C LEU A 7 -5.18 -25.93 11.32
N TYR A 8 -6.20 -26.76 11.58
CA TYR A 8 -6.28 -27.62 12.75
C TYR A 8 -5.52 -28.92 12.50
N CYS A 9 -4.35 -29.04 13.11
CA CYS A 9 -3.46 -30.18 12.97
C CYS A 9 -3.53 -31.10 14.19
N LYS A 10 -3.68 -32.41 13.97
CA LYS A 10 -3.67 -33.44 15.03
C LYS A 10 -2.26 -33.83 15.49
N LYS A 11 -1.22 -33.28 14.87
CA LYS A 11 0.19 -33.50 15.19
C LYS A 11 0.76 -32.27 15.89
N THR A 12 1.88 -32.46 16.58
CA THR A 12 2.66 -31.36 17.18
C THR A 12 4.02 -31.30 16.48
N PRO A 13 4.08 -30.73 15.25
CA PRO A 13 5.34 -30.63 14.53
C PRO A 13 6.34 -29.74 15.27
N SER A 14 7.63 -30.07 15.16
CA SER A 14 8.70 -29.24 15.71
C SER A 14 8.88 -27.96 14.90
N LYS A 15 9.39 -26.89 15.53
CA LYS A 15 9.70 -25.62 14.86
C LYS A 15 10.53 -25.81 13.59
N SER A 16 11.61 -26.60 13.67
CA SER A 16 12.46 -26.92 12.51
C SER A 16 11.71 -27.61 11.37
N ALA A 17 10.74 -28.48 11.68
CA ALA A 17 9.93 -29.14 10.64
C ALA A 17 8.99 -28.15 9.93
N ILE A 18 8.45 -27.17 10.67
CA ILE A 18 7.59 -26.10 10.12
C ILE A 18 8.43 -25.14 9.27
N GLU A 19 9.59 -24.71 9.79
CA GLU A 19 10.53 -23.81 9.09
C GLU A 19 11.03 -24.38 7.76
N LYS A 20 11.24 -25.71 7.69
CA LYS A 20 11.56 -26.40 6.42
C LYS A 20 10.47 -26.25 5.35
N VAL A 21 9.23 -25.93 5.73
CA VAL A 21 8.13 -25.69 4.79
C VAL A 21 8.02 -24.21 4.45
N ILE A 22 8.13 -23.32 5.44
CA ILE A 22 7.76 -21.91 5.26
C ILE A 22 8.91 -21.02 4.80
N LEU A 23 10.16 -21.30 5.21
CA LEU A 23 11.32 -20.50 4.80
C LEU A 23 11.56 -20.57 3.28
N PRO A 24 11.46 -21.75 2.62
CA PRO A 24 11.57 -21.81 1.16
C PRO A 24 10.45 -21.06 0.42
N LEU A 25 9.32 -20.78 1.06
CA LEU A 25 8.23 -19.98 0.50
C LEU A 25 8.50 -18.46 0.62
N GLY A 26 9.62 -18.06 1.24
CA GLY A 26 10.01 -16.66 1.40
C GLY A 26 9.59 -16.02 2.73
N PHE A 27 9.00 -16.78 3.65
CA PHE A 27 8.69 -16.25 4.98
C PHE A 27 9.96 -15.94 5.77
N ARG A 28 9.97 -14.77 6.42
CA ARG A 28 11.05 -14.32 7.30
C ARG A 28 10.53 -14.18 8.73
N ILE A 29 11.38 -14.39 9.72
CA ILE A 29 11.01 -14.20 11.12
C ILE A 29 10.87 -12.70 11.36
N GLU A 30 9.72 -12.28 11.89
CA GLU A 30 9.50 -10.93 12.40
C GLU A 30 9.79 -10.95 13.90
N GLU A 31 10.91 -10.35 14.30
CA GLU A 31 11.28 -10.21 15.71
C GLU A 31 10.43 -9.11 16.38
N THR A 32 9.14 -9.36 16.60
CA THR A 32 8.33 -8.45 17.40
C THR A 32 8.77 -8.50 18.87
N LYS A 33 9.23 -7.35 19.38
CA LYS A 33 9.38 -7.04 20.81
C LYS A 33 7.99 -6.99 21.48
N GLY A 34 7.37 -8.14 21.70
CA GLY A 34 6.10 -8.21 22.44
C GLY A 34 5.37 -9.54 22.26
N ARG A 35 5.15 -10.25 23.38
CA ARG A 35 4.33 -11.47 23.51
C ARG A 35 4.88 -12.76 22.87
N GLY A 36 6.14 -13.08 23.13
CA GLY A 36 6.62 -14.45 23.38
C GLY A 36 6.51 -15.53 22.29
N ARG A 37 5.96 -15.24 21.10
CA ARG A 37 5.84 -16.19 19.98
C ARG A 37 6.41 -15.58 18.70
N PRO A 38 7.24 -16.28 17.93
CA PRO A 38 7.78 -15.77 16.68
C PRO A 38 6.67 -15.70 15.63
N TRP A 39 6.49 -14.53 15.04
CA TRP A 39 5.67 -14.34 13.85
C TRP A 39 6.54 -14.51 12.62
N TYR A 40 5.97 -15.07 11.56
CA TYR A 40 6.63 -15.17 10.27
C TYR A 40 5.88 -14.32 9.28
N PHE A 41 6.59 -13.48 8.55
CA PHE A 41 6.03 -12.54 7.60
C PHE A 41 6.56 -12.84 6.20
N TRP A 42 5.64 -12.88 5.24
CA TRP A 42 5.93 -12.96 3.83
C TRP A 42 5.49 -11.67 3.14
N PHE A 43 6.37 -11.13 2.31
CA PHE A 43 6.12 -9.93 1.52
C PHE A 43 6.97 -9.97 0.24
N GLU A 44 6.32 -9.75 -0.90
CA GLU A 44 6.98 -9.67 -2.21
C GLU A 44 6.93 -8.23 -2.74
N GLU A 45 8.07 -7.56 -2.69
CA GLU A 45 8.23 -6.17 -3.15
C GLU A 45 8.25 -6.07 -4.68
N LYS A 46 8.72 -7.13 -5.36
CA LYS A 46 8.90 -7.09 -6.80
C LYS A 46 7.57 -6.82 -7.49
N ASP A 47 7.58 -5.85 -8.41
CA ASP A 47 6.42 -5.47 -9.23
C ASP A 47 5.16 -5.16 -8.39
N LEU A 48 5.34 -4.69 -7.16
CA LEU A 48 4.25 -4.42 -6.21
C LEU A 48 3.32 -5.62 -6.01
N ALA A 49 3.87 -6.85 -6.08
CA ALA A 49 3.08 -8.06 -5.98
C ALA A 49 2.28 -8.13 -4.67
N SER A 50 2.94 -7.84 -3.55
CA SER A 50 2.33 -7.79 -2.22
C SER A 50 2.05 -6.35 -1.82
N VAL A 51 0.85 -6.08 -1.29
CA VAL A 51 0.49 -4.77 -0.72
C VAL A 51 0.48 -4.82 0.81
N ARG A 52 -0.01 -5.92 1.38
CA ARG A 52 -0.05 -6.13 2.83
C ARG A 52 0.88 -7.25 3.27
N GLY A 53 1.08 -8.26 2.42
CA GLY A 53 1.78 -9.48 2.79
C GLY A 53 0.88 -10.47 3.54
N CYS A 54 1.53 -11.51 4.05
CA CYS A 54 0.91 -12.60 4.76
C CYS A 54 1.71 -12.93 6.03
N TRP A 55 1.03 -12.98 7.16
CA TRP A 55 1.60 -13.41 8.43
C TRP A 55 1.23 -14.85 8.70
N LEU A 56 2.14 -15.57 9.34
CA LEU A 56 1.94 -16.93 9.80
C LEU A 56 2.47 -17.07 11.23
N TYR A 57 1.64 -17.64 12.08
CA TYR A 57 2.05 -18.11 13.39
C TYR A 57 1.35 -19.42 13.74
N TRP A 58 1.80 -20.09 14.79
CA TRP A 58 1.17 -21.31 15.28
C TRP A 58 1.30 -21.44 16.78
N TYR A 59 0.43 -22.26 17.36
CA TYR A 59 0.43 -22.55 18.78
C TYR A 59 -0.18 -23.92 19.07
N LYS A 60 0.08 -24.45 20.27
CA LYS A 60 -0.54 -25.70 20.73
C LYS A 60 -1.98 -25.41 21.13
N CYS A 61 -2.90 -26.26 20.70
CA CYS A 61 -4.31 -26.14 21.07
C CYS A 61 -4.47 -26.39 22.57
N GLU A 62 -5.15 -25.47 23.25
CA GLU A 62 -5.36 -25.52 24.70
C GLU A 62 -6.73 -26.14 25.04
N ALA A 63 -6.88 -26.63 26.28
CA ALA A 63 -8.13 -27.23 26.72
C ALA A 63 -9.23 -26.16 26.80
N GLY A 64 -10.33 -26.33 26.06
CA GLY A 64 -11.45 -25.40 26.02
C GLY A 64 -11.51 -24.53 24.76
N GLU A 65 -10.52 -24.59 23.86
CA GLU A 65 -10.62 -23.94 22.56
C GLU A 65 -11.64 -24.66 21.65
N GLU A 66 -12.42 -23.88 20.91
CA GLU A 66 -13.31 -24.37 19.85
C GLU A 66 -12.49 -24.88 18.66
N ALA A 67 -11.96 -26.09 18.81
CA ALA A 67 -11.21 -26.79 17.78
C ALA A 67 -11.74 -28.23 17.58
N PRO A 68 -11.61 -28.79 16.37
CA PRO A 68 -11.98 -30.18 16.11
C PRO A 68 -11.31 -31.14 17.09
N ARG A 69 -12.03 -32.18 17.52
CA ARG A 69 -11.54 -33.16 18.50
C ARG A 69 -10.18 -33.76 18.07
N GLY A 70 -9.22 -33.72 18.99
CA GLY A 70 -7.87 -34.25 18.79
C GLY A 70 -6.90 -33.30 18.09
N THR A 71 -7.29 -32.04 17.88
CA THR A 71 -6.36 -30.99 17.45
C THR A 71 -5.29 -30.77 18.51
N LYS A 72 -4.03 -30.73 18.09
CA LYS A 72 -2.87 -30.49 18.97
C LYS A 72 -2.14 -29.20 18.62
N THR A 73 -2.19 -28.76 17.37
CA THR A 73 -1.51 -27.55 16.90
C THR A 73 -2.42 -26.82 15.92
N ILE A 74 -2.50 -25.50 16.08
CA ILE A 74 -3.27 -24.61 15.23
C ILE A 74 -2.27 -23.72 14.51
N PHE A 75 -2.32 -23.72 13.19
CA PHE A 75 -1.62 -22.74 12.37
C PHE A 75 -2.62 -21.67 11.95
N VAL A 76 -2.20 -20.41 12.01
CA VAL A 76 -2.99 -19.27 11.60
C VAL A 76 -2.19 -18.50 10.57
N ALA A 77 -2.69 -18.48 9.34
CA ALA A 77 -2.22 -17.56 8.32
C ALA A 77 -3.19 -16.38 8.26
N THR A 78 -2.68 -15.14 8.27
CA THR A 78 -3.51 -13.93 8.26
C THR A 78 -3.01 -12.92 7.25
N THR A 79 -3.94 -12.12 6.74
CA THR A 79 -3.67 -10.90 5.97
C THR A 79 -4.71 -9.84 6.37
N HIS A 80 -4.60 -8.63 5.82
CA HIS A 80 -5.41 -7.49 6.25
C HIS A 80 -6.22 -6.85 5.12
N ALA A 81 -7.18 -6.01 5.49
CA ALA A 81 -7.91 -5.20 4.52
C ALA A 81 -6.96 -4.38 3.64
N GLY A 82 -7.21 -4.39 2.32
CA GLY A 82 -6.31 -3.81 1.31
C GLY A 82 -5.20 -4.73 0.83
N ARG A 83 -5.27 -6.03 1.13
CA ARG A 83 -4.42 -7.11 0.58
C ARG A 83 -4.49 -7.18 -0.95
N SER A 84 -3.41 -7.65 -1.58
CA SER A 84 -3.39 -7.98 -3.00
C SER A 84 -3.92 -9.38 -3.29
N TYR A 85 -4.07 -9.70 -4.58
CA TYR A 85 -4.37 -11.06 -5.03
C TYR A 85 -3.29 -12.04 -4.54
N GLU A 86 -2.03 -11.65 -4.66
CA GLU A 86 -0.87 -12.46 -4.29
C GLU A 86 -0.80 -12.70 -2.77
N ASP A 87 -1.19 -11.72 -1.95
CA ASP A 87 -1.26 -11.87 -0.49
C ASP A 87 -2.24 -12.98 -0.08
N LEU A 88 -3.44 -12.96 -0.67
CA LEU A 88 -4.49 -13.94 -0.39
C LEU A 88 -4.18 -15.32 -0.99
N ASP A 89 -3.55 -15.35 -2.16
CA ASP A 89 -3.07 -16.61 -2.75
C ASP A 89 -1.96 -17.23 -1.89
N MET A 90 -1.02 -16.43 -1.38
CA MET A 90 0.04 -16.91 -0.49
C MET A 90 -0.52 -17.44 0.83
N GLN A 91 -1.52 -16.77 1.42
CA GLN A 91 -2.22 -17.24 2.63
C GLN A 91 -2.81 -18.64 2.43
N ASN A 92 -3.46 -18.88 1.28
CA ASN A 92 -3.96 -20.20 0.92
C ASN A 92 -2.81 -21.19 0.63
N HIS A 93 -1.78 -20.73 -0.08
CA HIS A 93 -0.65 -21.56 -0.50
C HIS A 93 0.10 -22.14 0.70
N VAL A 94 0.45 -21.31 1.68
CA VAL A 94 1.20 -21.75 2.87
C VAL A 94 0.38 -22.78 3.68
N ILE A 95 -0.93 -22.57 3.83
CA ILE A 95 -1.82 -23.51 4.51
C ILE A 95 -1.94 -24.82 3.72
N ARG A 96 -1.97 -24.80 2.38
CA ARG A 96 -1.91 -26.02 1.54
C ARG A 96 -0.62 -26.80 1.78
N GLN A 97 0.54 -26.14 1.82
CA GLN A 97 1.82 -26.81 2.05
C GLN A 97 1.91 -27.42 3.45
N LEU A 98 1.47 -26.68 4.47
CA LEU A 98 1.42 -27.18 5.85
C LEU A 98 0.47 -28.37 5.99
N LYS A 99 -0.73 -28.31 5.37
CA LYS A 99 -1.68 -29.43 5.34
C LYS A 99 -1.10 -30.64 4.62
N LYS A 100 -0.43 -30.45 3.49
CA LYS A 100 0.23 -31.55 2.74
C LYS A 100 1.27 -32.26 3.60
N LYS A 101 2.02 -31.52 4.42
CA LYS A 101 3.09 -32.08 5.26
C LYS A 101 2.58 -32.69 6.56
N PHE A 102 1.66 -32.02 7.24
CA PHE A 102 1.25 -32.36 8.61
C PHE A 102 -0.16 -32.95 8.72
N GLY A 103 -0.95 -32.85 7.66
CA GLY A 103 -2.39 -33.17 7.66
C GLY A 103 -3.22 -32.11 8.36
N GLY A 104 -4.49 -32.42 8.60
CA GLY A 104 -5.41 -31.55 9.33
C GLY A 104 -6.57 -31.02 8.49
N SER A 105 -7.40 -30.20 9.14
CA SER A 105 -8.60 -29.59 8.56
C SER A 105 -8.41 -28.08 8.48
N VAL A 106 -8.77 -27.47 7.35
CA VAL A 106 -8.68 -26.03 7.13
C VAL A 106 -10.04 -25.40 7.43
N TYR A 107 -10.05 -24.32 8.18
CA TYR A 107 -11.25 -23.63 8.64
C TYR A 107 -11.13 -22.13 8.42
N ASP A 108 -12.19 -21.57 7.85
CA ASP A 108 -12.40 -20.14 7.65
C ASP A 108 -13.31 -19.64 8.78
N PRO A 109 -12.77 -18.88 9.76
CA PRO A 109 -13.56 -18.37 10.89
C PRO A 109 -14.48 -17.21 10.51
N GLN A 110 -14.27 -16.53 9.38
CA GLN A 110 -15.11 -15.41 8.93
C GLN A 110 -16.42 -15.92 8.32
N GLU A 111 -16.36 -16.98 7.53
CA GLU A 111 -17.54 -17.60 6.93
C GLU A 111 -18.08 -18.81 7.70
N GLY A 112 -17.36 -19.26 8.74
CA GLY A 112 -17.76 -20.39 9.57
C GLY A 112 -17.76 -21.73 8.83
N ARG A 113 -16.91 -21.88 7.80
CA ARG A 113 -16.89 -23.05 6.90
C ARG A 113 -15.53 -23.71 6.81
N TYR A 114 -15.51 -25.01 6.49
CA TYR A 114 -14.28 -25.72 6.17
C TYR A 114 -13.92 -25.55 4.71
N GLY A 115 -12.68 -25.17 4.44
CA GLY A 115 -12.23 -24.91 3.08
C GLY A 115 -11.07 -23.93 3.02
N TYR A 116 -10.64 -23.64 1.81
CA TYR A 116 -9.70 -22.56 1.53
C TYR A 116 -10.49 -21.28 1.23
N LEU A 117 -9.84 -20.13 1.43
CA LEU A 117 -10.42 -18.84 1.06
C LEU A 117 -10.57 -18.79 -0.46
N GLN A 118 -11.71 -18.32 -0.95
CA GLN A 118 -11.86 -17.99 -2.36
C GLN A 118 -11.11 -16.69 -2.62
N ASN A 119 -10.18 -16.69 -3.59
CA ASN A 119 -9.49 -15.47 -3.99
C ASN A 119 -10.33 -14.75 -5.05
N ASP A 120 -11.14 -13.81 -4.59
CA ASP A 120 -12.04 -12.97 -5.38
C ASP A 120 -11.41 -11.62 -5.76
N ILE A 121 -10.16 -11.39 -5.37
CA ILE A 121 -9.45 -10.15 -5.64
C ILE A 121 -9.05 -10.12 -7.12
N PRO A 122 -9.24 -9.00 -7.85
CA PRO A 122 -8.77 -8.90 -9.22
C PRO A 122 -7.24 -8.99 -9.26
N LYS A 123 -6.73 -9.80 -10.20
CA LYS A 123 -5.30 -9.87 -10.47
C LYS A 123 -4.88 -8.69 -11.34
N LEU A 124 -4.47 -7.61 -10.68
CA LEU A 124 -4.03 -6.39 -11.33
C LEU A 124 -2.65 -6.58 -11.99
N THR A 125 -2.45 -5.91 -13.12
CA THR A 125 -1.16 -5.75 -13.79
C THR A 125 -0.27 -4.76 -13.04
N TYR A 126 1.04 -4.79 -13.29
CA TYR A 126 1.99 -3.85 -12.69
C TYR A 126 1.62 -2.35 -12.92
N PRO A 127 1.26 -1.90 -14.15
CA PRO A 127 0.78 -0.55 -14.37
C PRO A 127 -0.44 -0.20 -13.51
N GLU A 128 -1.45 -1.08 -13.47
CA GLU A 128 -2.67 -0.85 -12.69
C GLU A 128 -2.37 -0.75 -11.19
N LYS A 129 -1.45 -1.56 -10.68
CA LYS A 129 -0.99 -1.48 -9.27
C LYS A 129 -0.33 -0.13 -8.99
N ARG A 130 0.60 0.32 -9.83
CA ARG A 130 1.28 1.62 -9.65
C ARG A 130 0.29 2.79 -9.67
N CYS A 131 -0.58 2.85 -10.68
CA CYS A 131 -1.61 3.87 -10.78
C CYS A 131 -2.57 3.82 -9.58
N GLY A 132 -2.93 2.62 -9.13
CA GLY A 132 -3.72 2.40 -7.93
C GLY A 132 -3.06 2.94 -6.66
N PHE A 133 -1.74 2.74 -6.49
CA PHE A 133 -0.99 3.32 -5.37
C PHE A 133 -0.99 4.85 -5.39
N VAL A 134 -0.79 5.47 -6.56
CA VAL A 134 -0.89 6.93 -6.71
C VAL A 134 -2.27 7.41 -6.29
N TYR A 135 -3.33 6.78 -6.79
CA TYR A 135 -4.71 7.11 -6.41
C TYR A 135 -4.94 6.98 -4.90
N LEU A 136 -4.49 5.89 -4.27
CA LEU A 136 -4.65 5.68 -2.84
C LEU A 136 -3.89 6.73 -2.01
N ASN A 137 -2.68 7.11 -2.42
CA ASN A 137 -1.89 8.14 -1.77
C ASN A 137 -2.57 9.51 -1.86
N THR A 138 -3.03 9.91 -3.04
CA THR A 138 -3.80 11.15 -3.21
C THR A 138 -5.08 11.13 -2.40
N ARG A 139 -5.80 10.01 -2.37
CA ARG A 139 -7.00 9.87 -1.55
C ARG A 139 -6.70 10.04 -0.07
N GLN A 140 -5.58 9.49 0.43
CA GLN A 140 -5.13 9.70 1.80
C GLN A 140 -4.80 11.17 2.08
N LEU A 141 -4.14 11.87 1.15
CA LEU A 141 -3.89 13.31 1.27
C LEU A 141 -5.19 14.10 1.38
N ILE A 142 -6.18 13.80 0.53
CA ILE A 142 -7.51 14.43 0.59
C ILE A 142 -8.22 14.10 1.91
N TRP A 143 -8.16 12.86 2.39
CA TRP A 143 -8.78 12.49 3.68
C TRP A 143 -8.18 13.25 4.86
N ARG A 144 -6.90 13.64 4.81
CA ARG A 144 -6.29 14.48 5.85
C ARG A 144 -6.93 15.86 5.95
N ILE A 145 -7.54 16.36 4.88
CA ILE A 145 -8.31 17.61 4.91
C ILE A 145 -9.47 17.50 5.90
N ALA A 146 -10.16 16.35 5.94
CA ALA A 146 -11.24 16.11 6.89
C ALA A 146 -10.76 16.03 8.36
N THR A 147 -9.45 15.92 8.58
CA THR A 147 -8.83 15.94 9.92
C THR A 147 -8.28 17.31 10.30
N LEU A 148 -8.36 18.31 9.41
CA LEU A 148 -7.99 19.67 9.75
C LEU A 148 -8.96 20.21 10.82
N PRO A 149 -8.46 20.92 11.85
CA PRO A 149 -9.32 21.50 12.89
C PRO A 149 -10.41 22.35 12.24
N GLN A 150 -11.68 22.07 12.55
CA GLN A 150 -12.83 22.76 11.95
C GLN A 150 -13.28 23.97 12.77
N ASP A 151 -12.95 24.03 14.06
CA ASP A 151 -13.42 25.07 14.98
C ASP A 151 -12.27 25.73 15.75
N VAL A 152 -12.38 27.05 15.93
CA VAL A 152 -11.65 27.81 16.94
C VAL A 152 -12.28 27.49 18.30
N SER A 153 -11.54 26.94 19.25
CA SER A 153 -12.06 26.81 20.61
C SER A 153 -12.36 28.21 21.17
N ILE A 154 -13.37 28.35 22.04
CA ILE A 154 -13.70 29.60 22.73
C ILE A 154 -12.49 30.16 23.53
N GLU A 155 -11.49 29.33 23.84
CA GLU A 155 -10.24 29.77 24.47
C GLU A 155 -9.33 30.56 23.51
N ALA A 156 -9.40 30.31 22.21
CA ALA A 156 -8.63 31.05 21.23
C ALA A 156 -9.13 32.49 21.06
N GLU A 157 -10.39 32.84 21.35
CA GLU A 157 -10.84 34.25 21.45
C GLU A 157 -10.09 35.04 22.54
N LYS A 158 -9.76 34.40 23.67
CA LYS A 158 -8.94 35.04 24.72
C LYS A 158 -7.50 35.23 24.27
N THR A 159 -6.96 34.27 23.51
CA THR A 159 -5.63 34.36 22.89
C THR A 159 -5.61 35.44 21.80
N THR A 160 -6.69 35.61 21.04
CA THR A 160 -6.86 36.67 20.03
C THR A 160 -6.76 38.06 20.66
N ARG A 161 -7.50 38.33 21.75
CA ARG A 161 -7.39 39.60 22.48
C ARG A 161 -5.98 39.86 23.01
N PHE A 162 -5.35 38.86 23.60
CA PHE A 162 -3.99 38.99 24.13
C PHE A 162 -2.98 39.34 23.02
N LEU A 163 -3.09 38.72 21.84
CA LEU A 163 -2.17 38.96 20.72
C LEU A 163 -2.42 40.31 20.04
N GLU A 164 -3.68 40.73 19.90
CA GLU A 164 -4.06 42.05 19.41
C GLU A 164 -3.56 43.18 20.34
N GLU A 165 -3.70 43.00 21.66
CA GLU A 165 -3.20 43.95 22.67
C GLU A 165 -1.67 44.10 22.67
N HIS A 166 -0.94 43.07 22.22
CA HIS A 166 0.53 43.06 22.15
C HIS A 166 1.08 43.31 20.74
N GLY A 167 0.24 43.72 19.77
CA GLY A 167 0.65 44.09 18.42
C GLY A 167 1.20 42.94 17.58
N LEU A 168 0.89 41.69 17.95
CA LEU A 168 1.26 40.51 17.18
C LEU A 168 0.17 40.23 16.15
N PRO A 169 0.50 40.04 14.86
CA PRO A 169 -0.50 39.78 13.83
C PRO A 169 -1.18 38.44 14.12
N TRP A 170 -2.46 38.50 14.49
CA TRP A 170 -3.34 37.35 14.58
C TRP A 170 -4.12 37.24 13.27
N PHE A 171 -3.97 36.12 12.58
CA PHE A 171 -4.84 35.79 11.45
C PHE A 171 -5.95 34.87 11.97
N PRO A 172 -7.23 35.19 11.72
CA PRO A 172 -8.34 34.28 12.00
C PRO A 172 -8.03 32.89 11.44
N SER A 173 -8.33 31.84 12.21
CA SER A 173 -7.99 30.47 11.80
C SER A 173 -8.66 30.10 10.48
N GLU A 174 -9.80 30.72 10.17
CA GLU A 174 -10.59 30.60 8.95
C GLU A 174 -9.82 31.16 7.74
N ILE A 175 -9.04 32.22 7.95
CA ILE A 175 -8.15 32.81 6.92
C ILE A 175 -6.93 31.92 6.71
N ILE A 176 -6.35 31.37 7.79
CA ILE A 176 -5.24 30.39 7.69
C ILE A 176 -5.74 29.12 6.99
N GLN A 177 -6.92 28.61 7.34
CA GLN A 177 -7.54 27.45 6.73
C GLN A 177 -7.84 27.68 5.26
N ASN A 178 -8.48 28.79 4.88
CA ASN A 178 -8.75 29.10 3.48
C ASN A 178 -7.47 29.29 2.65
N ASN A 179 -6.45 29.91 3.24
CA ASN A 179 -5.17 30.15 2.55
C ASN A 179 -4.24 28.94 2.54
N VAL A 180 -4.45 27.91 3.39
CA VAL A 180 -3.69 26.66 3.37
C VAL A 180 -4.40 25.58 2.56
N LEU A 181 -5.73 25.54 2.61
CA LEU A 181 -6.55 24.53 1.94
C LEU A 181 -6.39 24.60 0.42
N LEU A 182 -6.48 25.80 -0.17
CA LEU A 182 -6.35 25.98 -1.61
C LEU A 182 -4.96 25.53 -2.12
N PRO A 183 -3.82 26.01 -1.58
CA PRO A 183 -2.51 25.50 -1.96
C PRO A 183 -2.35 24.00 -1.72
N PHE A 184 -2.91 23.45 -0.63
CA PHE A 184 -2.85 22.02 -0.36
C PHE A 184 -3.61 21.20 -1.41
N LEU A 185 -4.80 21.64 -1.81
CA LEU A 185 -5.60 20.99 -2.85
C LEU A 185 -4.92 21.07 -4.21
N VAL A 186 -4.39 22.24 -4.58
CA VAL A 186 -3.63 22.43 -5.83
C VAL A 186 -2.40 21.53 -5.85
N SER A 187 -1.63 21.49 -4.76
CA SER A 187 -0.45 20.62 -4.64
C SER A 187 -0.83 19.12 -4.69
N SER A 188 -1.95 18.74 -4.08
CA SER A 188 -2.44 17.36 -4.11
C SER A 188 -2.88 16.93 -5.50
N LEU A 189 -3.55 17.84 -6.25
CA LEU A 189 -3.95 17.62 -7.64
C LEU A 189 -2.73 17.53 -8.57
N GLU A 190 -1.79 18.47 -8.44
CA GLU A 190 -0.54 18.46 -9.19
C GLU A 190 0.23 17.14 -8.97
N SER A 191 0.43 16.76 -7.71
CA SER A 191 1.12 15.52 -7.35
C SER A 191 0.40 14.30 -7.93
N PHE A 192 -0.93 14.27 -7.86
CA PHE A 192 -1.71 13.20 -8.47
C PHE A 192 -1.49 13.10 -9.99
N LEU A 193 -1.66 14.20 -10.71
CA LEU A 193 -1.55 14.20 -12.18
C LEU A 193 -0.13 13.83 -12.62
N ARG A 194 0.89 14.40 -11.96
CA ARG A 194 2.29 14.12 -12.26
C ARG A 194 2.64 12.67 -11.94
N ASP A 195 2.36 12.22 -10.73
CA ASP A 195 2.78 10.88 -10.28
C ASP A 195 1.99 9.79 -11.04
N PHE A 196 0.74 10.07 -11.42
CA PHE A 196 -0.05 9.18 -12.28
C PHE A 196 0.55 9.10 -13.68
N PHE A 197 0.90 10.25 -14.27
CA PHE A 197 1.55 10.30 -15.58
C PHE A 197 2.84 9.48 -15.57
N VAL A 198 3.71 9.70 -14.59
CA VAL A 198 4.97 8.98 -14.43
C VAL A 198 4.71 7.48 -14.26
N ALA A 199 3.81 7.10 -13.34
CA ALA A 199 3.47 5.70 -13.09
C ALA A 199 2.96 5.00 -14.36
N PHE A 200 2.14 5.67 -15.17
CA PHE A 200 1.57 5.11 -16.38
C PHE A 200 2.61 4.96 -17.48
N VAL A 201 3.33 6.04 -17.82
CA VAL A 201 4.30 6.06 -18.92
C VAL A 201 5.48 5.13 -18.65
N ASP A 202 6.00 5.13 -17.41
CA ASP A 202 7.12 4.27 -17.00
C ASP A 202 6.77 2.78 -17.01
N SER A 203 5.47 2.45 -17.01
CA SER A 203 4.99 1.07 -17.09
C SER A 203 4.66 0.60 -18.52
N HIS A 204 4.77 1.47 -19.53
CA HIS A 204 4.42 1.19 -20.92
C HIS A 204 5.62 1.49 -21.84
N PRO A 205 6.40 0.47 -22.25
CA PRO A 205 7.60 0.66 -23.07
C PRO A 205 7.36 1.40 -24.38
N ASP A 206 6.21 1.21 -25.01
CA ASP A 206 5.80 1.89 -26.25
C ASP A 206 5.66 3.42 -26.08
N LEU A 207 5.34 3.87 -24.87
CA LEU A 207 5.25 5.30 -24.56
C LEU A 207 6.63 5.90 -24.30
N LEU A 208 7.58 5.12 -23.79
CA LEU A 208 8.97 5.53 -23.66
C LEU A 208 9.64 5.71 -25.03
N GLU A 209 9.28 4.90 -26.03
CA GLU A 209 9.72 5.08 -27.41
C GLU A 209 9.35 6.45 -27.98
N ARG A 210 8.14 6.94 -27.69
CA ARG A 210 7.71 8.31 -28.09
C ARG A 210 8.55 9.41 -27.45
N ILE A 211 9.13 9.17 -26.28
CA ILE A 211 10.07 10.11 -25.64
C ILE A 211 11.38 10.14 -26.43
N TYR A 212 11.89 8.98 -26.86
CA TYR A 212 13.12 8.91 -27.67
C TYR A 212 12.97 9.55 -29.05
N GLU A 213 11.79 9.46 -29.67
CA GLU A 213 11.49 10.11 -30.95
C GLU A 213 11.51 11.65 -30.86
N ARG A 214 11.35 12.20 -29.65
CA ARG A 214 11.49 13.62 -29.40
C ARG A 214 12.97 13.98 -29.53
N GLN A 215 13.36 14.56 -30.67
CA GLN A 215 14.72 15.07 -30.90
C GLN A 215 15.03 16.23 -29.93
N GLY A 216 15.43 15.89 -28.71
CA GLY A 216 15.78 16.80 -27.63
C GLY A 216 17.24 16.64 -27.22
N LYS A 217 17.87 17.73 -26.76
CA LYS A 217 19.17 17.66 -26.12
C LYS A 217 18.96 17.36 -24.64
N LEU A 218 19.59 16.28 -24.16
CA LEU A 218 19.57 15.93 -22.74
C LEU A 218 20.83 16.51 -22.07
N GLU A 219 20.67 17.24 -20.98
CA GLU A 219 21.82 17.79 -20.26
C GLU A 219 22.61 16.68 -19.56
N TYR A 220 23.94 16.85 -19.41
CA TYR A 220 24.80 15.84 -18.78
C TYR A 220 24.41 15.53 -17.33
N ALA A 221 23.85 16.50 -16.60
CA ALA A 221 23.33 16.28 -15.25
C ALA A 221 22.15 15.30 -15.26
N ALA A 222 21.18 15.52 -16.15
CA ALA A 222 20.03 14.63 -16.32
C ALA A 222 20.47 13.23 -16.80
N LEU A 223 21.47 13.15 -17.68
CA LEU A 223 22.01 11.87 -18.14
C LEU A 223 22.63 11.08 -17.00
N ARG A 224 23.40 11.74 -16.12
CA ARG A 224 23.98 11.11 -14.93
C ARG A 224 22.88 10.57 -14.01
N ASP A 225 21.85 11.36 -13.75
CA ASP A 225 20.77 10.96 -12.83
C ASP A 225 19.94 9.78 -13.38
N LEU A 226 19.76 9.71 -14.70
CA LEU A 226 19.16 8.55 -15.39
C LEU A 226 20.06 7.30 -15.29
N LEU A 227 21.37 7.44 -15.54
CA LEU A 227 22.32 6.32 -15.49
C LEU A 227 22.51 5.76 -14.07
N GLU A 228 22.41 6.62 -13.06
CA GLU A 228 22.46 6.24 -11.65
C GLU A 228 21.12 5.67 -11.14
N GLY A 229 20.06 5.69 -11.96
CA GLY A 229 18.73 5.20 -11.61
C GLY A 229 18.01 6.06 -10.56
N LYS A 230 18.41 7.33 -10.41
CA LYS A 230 17.81 8.27 -9.46
C LYS A 230 16.47 8.82 -9.92
N VAL A 231 16.32 8.96 -11.23
CA VAL A 231 15.15 9.54 -11.90
C VAL A 231 14.79 8.61 -13.05
N SER A 232 13.50 8.38 -13.29
CA SER A 232 13.06 7.61 -14.47
C SER A 232 12.96 8.49 -15.72
N LEU A 233 12.98 7.88 -16.91
CA LEU A 233 12.81 8.64 -18.14
C LEU A 233 11.45 9.36 -18.19
N ALA A 234 10.40 8.71 -17.66
CA ALA A 234 9.08 9.30 -17.53
C ALA A 234 9.06 10.49 -16.55
N GLU A 235 9.80 10.42 -15.45
CA GLU A 235 9.92 11.51 -14.48
C GLU A 235 10.71 12.70 -15.06
N HIS A 236 11.76 12.43 -15.83
CA HIS A 236 12.45 13.48 -16.58
C HIS A 236 11.53 14.16 -17.60
N GLU A 237 10.74 13.38 -18.35
CA GLU A 237 9.79 13.95 -19.33
C GLU A 237 8.65 14.72 -18.66
N ALA A 238 8.19 14.29 -17.48
CA ALA A 238 7.19 15.00 -16.69
C ALA A 238 7.63 16.44 -16.34
N ASN A 239 8.93 16.68 -16.13
CA ASN A 239 9.45 18.02 -15.84
C ASN A 239 9.30 19.03 -17.00
N ASN A 240 9.01 18.55 -18.23
CA ASN A 240 8.72 19.41 -19.38
C ASN A 240 7.28 19.97 -19.37
N TYR A 241 6.45 19.56 -18.41
CA TYR A 241 5.04 19.95 -18.30
C TYR A 241 4.75 20.54 -16.92
N SER A 242 3.82 21.49 -16.87
CA SER A 242 3.32 22.04 -15.60
C SER A 242 2.03 21.33 -15.21
N PHE A 243 2.08 20.45 -14.21
CA PHE A 243 0.88 19.73 -13.74
C PHE A 243 -0.03 20.57 -12.84
N GLN A 244 0.38 21.79 -12.47
CA GLN A 244 -0.49 22.80 -11.87
C GLN A 244 -1.41 23.45 -12.90
N ASN A 245 -0.95 23.59 -14.16
CA ASN A 245 -1.77 24.10 -15.26
C ASN A 245 -2.47 22.93 -15.97
N LEU A 246 -3.80 22.85 -15.84
CA LEU A 246 -4.60 21.79 -16.44
C LEU A 246 -4.48 21.70 -17.97
N GLU A 247 -4.26 22.80 -18.67
CA GLU A 247 -4.05 22.78 -20.12
C GLU A 247 -2.71 22.10 -20.46
N SER A 248 -1.65 22.43 -19.71
CA SER A 248 -0.34 21.82 -19.87
C SER A 248 -0.36 20.32 -19.51
N ALA A 249 -1.05 19.97 -18.42
CA ALA A 249 -1.29 18.58 -18.05
C ALA A 249 -2.09 17.83 -19.13
N ASN A 250 -3.13 18.44 -19.68
CA ASN A 250 -3.94 17.82 -20.74
C ASN A 250 -3.13 17.54 -21.99
N VAL A 251 -2.21 18.43 -22.39
CA VAL A 251 -1.29 18.16 -23.51
C VAL A 251 -0.43 16.93 -23.25
N ALA A 252 0.10 16.76 -22.03
CA ALA A 252 0.87 15.57 -21.66
C ALA A 252 0.01 14.29 -21.72
N PHE A 253 -1.17 14.33 -21.10
CA PHE A 253 -2.10 13.20 -21.04
C PHE A 253 -2.63 12.79 -22.42
N GLN A 254 -3.00 13.75 -23.27
CA GLN A 254 -3.43 13.43 -24.63
C GLN A 254 -2.30 12.83 -25.47
N ARG A 255 -1.08 13.35 -25.33
CA ARG A 255 0.08 12.90 -26.12
C ARG A 255 0.52 11.47 -25.78
N TYR A 256 0.63 11.18 -24.50
CA TYR A 256 1.21 9.90 -24.04
C TYR A 256 0.12 8.88 -23.68
N ILE A 257 -0.94 9.31 -23.02
CA ILE A 257 -1.97 8.41 -22.46
C ILE A 257 -3.19 8.32 -23.39
N GLY A 258 -3.41 9.32 -24.25
CA GLY A 258 -4.58 9.39 -25.14
C GLY A 258 -5.86 9.78 -24.39
N VAL A 259 -5.74 10.42 -23.22
CA VAL A 259 -6.87 10.83 -22.38
C VAL A 259 -7.05 12.35 -22.45
N ASN A 260 -8.30 12.79 -22.63
CA ASN A 260 -8.69 14.19 -22.47
C ASN A 260 -9.09 14.44 -21.02
N LEU A 261 -8.47 15.44 -20.37
CA LEU A 261 -8.79 15.85 -19.00
C LEU A 261 -10.04 16.75 -18.91
N PHE A 262 -10.55 17.24 -20.05
CA PHE A 262 -11.73 18.08 -20.17
C PHE A 262 -12.94 17.32 -20.73
#